data_AF-A0A357D6H9-F1
#
_entry.id   AF-A0A357D6H9-F1
#
_cell.length_a   1.000
_cell.length_b   1.000
_cell.length_c   1.000
_cell.angle_alpha   90.00
_cell.angle_beta   90.00
_cell.angle_gamma   90.00
#
_symmetry.space_group_name_H-M   'P 1'
#
loop_
_entity.id
_entity.type
_entity.pdbx_description
1 polymer ?
#
loop_
_entity_poly.entity_id
_entity_poly.type
_entity_poly.pdbx_seq_one_letter_code
_entity_poly.pdbx_strand_id
1 'polypeptide(L)'
;GEFVEKTEPLTVGADLIAGSLIKNPGGGWIPSGGYIAGKKELIHQVASRLYAPGLAGEVGPSLMNLRLFFQGFFDAPHRVYEMLMAAALFAQVFSELGFTVAPMATEPRTDVIQRIDLLTPERLLTVCRSLQQNSPVDSYLTPEPAAMPGYQDRVIMAAGT
;
A
#
# COMPACT_ATOMS: atom_id res chain seq x y z
N GLY A 1 3.10 5.59 1.81
CA GLY A 1 3.80 6.55 2.68
C GLY A 1 2.85 7.25 3.62
N GLU A 2 1.60 7.38 3.19
CA GLU A 2 0.54 8.10 3.88
C GLU A 2 0.39 7.59 5.32
N PHE A 3 0.33 8.54 6.26
CA PHE A 3 0.18 8.35 7.70
C PHE A 3 1.34 7.64 8.42
N VAL A 4 2.47 7.41 7.76
CA VAL A 4 3.67 6.87 8.42
C VAL A 4 4.42 7.95 9.19
N GLU A 5 4.50 9.15 8.61
CA GLU A 5 5.07 10.33 9.25
C GLU A 5 3.98 11.30 9.70
N LYS A 6 4.35 12.27 10.55
CA LYS A 6 3.43 13.32 11.01
C LYS A 6 3.06 14.33 9.92
N THR A 7 3.83 14.37 8.84
CA THR A 7 3.75 15.35 7.77
C THR A 7 3.76 14.65 6.42
N GLU A 8 2.94 15.13 5.50
CA GLU A 8 2.85 14.64 4.13
C GLU A 8 3.56 15.60 3.16
N PRO A 9 3.94 15.18 1.93
CA PRO A 9 4.74 15.99 1.02
C PRO A 9 4.18 17.39 0.71
N LEU A 10 2.85 17.57 0.73
CA LEU A 10 2.21 18.88 0.55
C LEU A 10 2.65 19.91 1.60
N THR A 11 2.98 19.45 2.81
CA THR A 11 3.41 20.34 3.91
C THR A 11 4.85 20.82 3.78
N VAL A 12 5.64 20.19 2.90
CA VAL A 12 7.05 20.51 2.66
C VAL A 12 7.31 21.00 1.23
N GLY A 13 6.25 21.43 0.53
CA GLY A 13 6.37 22.14 -0.74
C GLY A 13 6.03 21.32 -2.00
N ALA A 14 5.51 20.10 -1.87
CA ALA A 14 4.91 19.43 -3.02
C ALA A 14 3.61 20.14 -3.43
N ASP A 15 3.45 20.40 -4.73
CA ASP A 15 2.29 21.11 -5.26
C ASP A 15 1.08 20.20 -5.50
N LEU A 16 1.34 18.91 -5.70
CA LEU A 16 0.36 17.89 -6.03
C LEU A 16 0.87 16.52 -5.58
N ILE A 17 0.01 15.74 -4.94
CA ILE A 17 0.24 14.33 -4.63
C ILE A 17 -0.95 13.49 -5.11
N ALA A 18 -0.71 12.22 -5.35
CA ALA A 18 -1.73 11.25 -5.69
C ALA A 18 -1.39 9.89 -5.08
N GLY A 19 -2.42 9.08 -4.83
CA GLY A 19 -2.24 7.73 -4.33
C GLY A 19 -3.51 6.89 -4.47
N SER A 20 -3.41 5.63 -4.08
CA SER A 20 -4.49 4.65 -4.21
C SER A 20 -5.29 4.51 -2.92
N LEU A 21 -6.61 4.45 -3.03
CA LEU A 21 -7.50 4.24 -1.89
C LEU A 21 -7.62 2.78 -1.48
N ILE A 22 -7.03 1.83 -2.21
CA ILE A 22 -6.88 0.43 -1.72
C ILE A 22 -5.57 0.22 -0.96
N LYS A 23 -4.85 1.31 -0.65
CA LYS A 23 -3.60 1.31 0.12
C LYS A 23 -3.83 1.99 1.48
N ASN A 24 -2.80 2.64 2.03
CA ASN A 24 -2.79 3.26 3.34
C ASN A 24 -4.07 4.10 3.62
N PRO A 25 -4.48 5.05 2.75
CA PRO A 25 -5.65 5.90 3.04
C PRO A 25 -7.00 5.20 2.99
N GLY A 26 -7.03 3.96 2.51
CA GLY A 26 -8.22 3.13 2.49
C GLY A 26 -8.56 2.47 3.82
N GLY A 27 -7.57 2.31 4.69
CA GLY A 27 -7.72 1.55 5.94
C GLY A 27 -8.21 0.11 5.76
N GLY A 28 -8.13 -0.46 4.55
CA GLY A 28 -8.74 -1.75 4.21
C GLY A 28 -10.26 -1.75 4.03
N TRP A 29 -10.92 -0.58 4.12
CA TRP A 29 -12.37 -0.44 3.97
C TRP A 29 -12.80 -0.01 2.57
N ILE A 30 -12.00 0.83 1.92
CA ILE A 30 -12.35 1.41 0.63
C ILE A 30 -12.09 0.37 -0.48
N PRO A 31 -13.11 0.00 -1.27
CA PRO A 31 -13.00 -1.11 -2.22
C PRO A 31 -12.21 -0.77 -3.49
N SER A 32 -12.13 0.51 -3.86
CA SER A 32 -11.42 0.98 -5.05
C SER A 32 -11.24 2.50 -5.01
N GLY A 33 -10.42 3.02 -5.92
CA GLY A 33 -10.28 4.44 -6.20
C GLY A 33 -8.87 4.97 -5.96
N GLY A 34 -8.73 6.27 -6.20
CA GLY A 34 -7.52 7.02 -5.95
C GLY A 34 -7.86 8.40 -5.43
N TYR A 35 -6.88 9.07 -4.83
CA TYR A 35 -7.00 10.45 -4.38
C TYR A 35 -5.99 11.32 -5.12
N ILE A 36 -6.31 12.61 -5.18
CA ILE A 36 -5.39 13.67 -5.58
C ILE A 36 -5.58 14.81 -4.61
N ALA A 37 -4.49 15.34 -4.06
CA ALA A 37 -4.50 16.47 -3.15
C ALA A 37 -3.38 17.45 -3.54
N GLY A 38 -3.64 18.75 -3.45
CA GLY A 38 -2.68 19.76 -3.87
C GLY A 38 -3.33 21.11 -4.19
N LYS A 39 -2.59 21.95 -4.93
CA LYS A 39 -3.02 23.29 -5.33
C LYS A 39 -4.29 23.26 -6.17
N LYS A 40 -5.20 24.23 -5.93
CA LYS A 40 -6.55 24.27 -6.53
C LYS A 40 -6.52 24.22 -8.06
N GLU A 41 -5.63 24.98 -8.67
CA GLU A 41 -5.45 25.06 -10.12
C GLU A 41 -4.95 23.75 -10.73
N LEU A 42 -4.14 22.97 -10.01
CA LEU A 42 -3.67 21.66 -10.45
C LEU A 42 -4.78 20.61 -10.30
N ILE A 43 -5.51 20.64 -9.18
CA ILE A 43 -6.68 19.78 -8.99
C ILE A 43 -7.72 20.01 -10.10
N HIS A 44 -7.98 21.27 -10.47
CA HIS A 44 -8.89 21.60 -11.57
C HIS A 44 -8.41 21.02 -12.91
N GLN A 45 -7.12 21.11 -13.22
CA GLN A 45 -6.54 20.52 -14.43
C GLN A 45 -6.69 19.00 -14.46
N VAL A 46 -6.41 18.33 -13.33
CA VAL A 46 -6.56 16.87 -13.28
C VAL A 46 -8.02 16.45 -13.38
N ALA A 47 -8.94 17.14 -12.70
CA ALA A 47 -10.37 16.86 -12.82
C ALA A 47 -10.87 17.07 -14.26
N SER A 48 -10.42 18.15 -14.92
CA SER A 48 -10.73 18.40 -16.34
C SER A 48 -10.20 17.31 -17.26
N ARG A 49 -9.05 16.70 -16.91
CA ARG A 49 -8.48 15.57 -17.64
C ARG A 49 -9.23 14.26 -17.39
N LEU A 50 -9.64 14.02 -16.15
CA LEU A 50 -10.36 12.81 -15.74
C LEU A 50 -11.77 12.77 -16.34
N TYR A 51 -12.45 13.92 -16.37
CA TYR A 51 -13.81 14.07 -16.90
C TYR A 51 -13.77 14.75 -18.27
N ALA A 52 -13.96 16.08 -18.31
CA ALA A 52 -13.86 16.87 -19.53
C ALA A 52 -13.54 18.35 -19.19
N PRO A 53 -12.90 19.09 -20.12
CA PRO A 53 -12.75 20.54 -19.99
C PRO A 53 -14.11 21.24 -19.80
N GLY A 54 -14.16 22.21 -18.89
CA GLY A 54 -15.39 22.95 -18.55
C GLY A 54 -16.30 22.23 -17.56
N LEU A 55 -16.24 20.90 -17.47
CA LEU A 55 -16.97 20.11 -16.47
C LEU A 55 -16.17 19.95 -15.18
N ALA A 56 -14.87 19.70 -15.31
CA ALA A 56 -13.95 19.43 -14.20
C ALA A 56 -14.55 18.42 -13.21
N GLY A 57 -14.61 18.75 -11.91
CA GLY A 57 -15.10 17.89 -10.84
C GLY A 57 -16.53 18.20 -10.37
N GLU A 58 -17.30 19.01 -11.11
CA GLU A 58 -18.63 19.42 -10.66
C GLU A 58 -19.70 18.32 -10.84
N VAL A 59 -19.44 17.36 -11.71
CA VAL A 59 -20.35 16.25 -12.01
C VAL A 59 -19.63 14.93 -11.86
N GLY A 60 -20.28 14.00 -11.15
CA GLY A 60 -19.74 12.68 -10.88
C GLY A 60 -20.59 12.02 -9.79
N PRO A 61 -21.68 11.32 -10.14
CA PRO A 61 -22.48 10.66 -9.12
C PRO A 61 -21.59 9.65 -8.40
N SER A 62 -21.54 9.71 -7.06
CA SER A 62 -20.66 8.85 -6.29
C SER A 62 -20.95 7.38 -6.52
N LEU A 63 -22.24 7.01 -6.74
CA LEU A 63 -22.77 5.66 -6.99
C LEU A 63 -22.35 4.56 -5.99
N MET A 64 -21.58 4.94 -4.97
CA MET A 64 -20.90 4.07 -4.03
C MET A 64 -21.26 4.48 -2.61
N ASN A 65 -21.06 3.55 -1.69
CA ASN A 65 -21.26 3.82 -0.27
C ASN A 65 -20.13 4.70 0.28
N LEU A 66 -20.35 6.02 0.29
CA LEU A 66 -19.40 7.00 0.82
C LEU A 66 -19.04 6.75 2.29
N ARG A 67 -19.88 6.05 3.06
CA ARG A 67 -19.55 5.66 4.44
C ARG A 67 -18.24 4.89 4.52
N LEU A 68 -17.98 3.98 3.58
CA LEU A 68 -16.73 3.20 3.57
C LEU A 68 -15.52 4.09 3.29
N PHE A 69 -15.68 5.13 2.49
CA PHE A 69 -14.62 6.11 2.20
C PHE A 69 -14.26 6.92 3.45
N PHE A 70 -15.26 7.48 4.13
CA PHE A 70 -15.03 8.24 5.35
C PHE A 70 -14.53 7.35 6.50
N GLN A 71 -15.12 6.17 6.69
CA GLN A 71 -14.69 5.23 7.72
C GLN A 71 -13.27 4.73 7.46
N GLY A 72 -12.95 4.41 6.21
CA GLY A 72 -11.62 3.98 5.81
C GLY A 72 -10.55 5.03 6.08
N PHE A 73 -10.82 6.26 5.66
CA PHE A 73 -9.90 7.37 5.89
C PHE A 73 -9.72 7.70 7.38
N PHE A 74 -10.78 7.60 8.18
CA PHE A 74 -10.71 7.80 9.63
C PHE A 74 -9.88 6.70 10.33
N ASP A 75 -10.03 5.44 9.92
CA ASP A 75 -9.30 4.29 10.50
C ASP A 75 -7.86 4.16 9.95
N ALA A 76 -7.57 4.77 8.78
CA ALA A 76 -6.31 4.62 8.06
C ALA A 76 -5.04 4.85 8.92
N PRO A 77 -4.92 5.92 9.73
CA PRO A 77 -3.71 6.14 10.53
C PRO A 77 -3.44 4.99 11.53
N HIS A 78 -4.50 4.45 12.14
CA HIS A 78 -4.37 3.33 13.07
C HIS A 78 -3.95 2.05 12.33
N ARG A 79 -4.54 1.77 11.16
CA ARG A 79 -4.14 0.60 10.35
C ARG A 79 -2.71 0.68 9.83
N VAL A 80 -2.26 1.87 9.46
CA VAL A 80 -0.86 2.08 9.07
C VAL A 80 0.07 1.82 10.25
N TYR A 81 -0.30 2.24 11.47
CA TYR A 81 0.49 1.94 12.67
C TYR A 81 0.60 0.43 12.94
N GLU A 82 -0.49 -0.34 12.80
CA GLU A 82 -0.46 -1.80 12.88
C GLU A 82 0.50 -2.43 11.84
N MET A 83 0.49 -1.92 10.60
CA MET A 83 1.42 -2.36 9.56
C MET A 83 2.89 -2.05 9.90
N LEU A 84 3.17 -0.88 10.48
CA LEU A 84 4.53 -0.50 10.91
C LEU A 84 5.03 -1.39 12.05
N MET A 85 4.17 -1.73 13.01
CA MET A 85 4.51 -2.66 14.09
C MET A 85 4.84 -4.05 13.53
N ALA A 86 4.03 -4.55 12.60
CA ALA A 86 4.30 -5.83 11.94
C ALA A 86 5.61 -5.79 11.14
N ALA A 87 5.87 -4.72 10.39
CA ALA A 87 7.11 -4.55 9.63
C ALA A 87 8.35 -4.53 10.55
N ALA A 88 8.29 -3.82 11.67
CA ALA A 88 9.35 -3.79 12.67
C ALA A 88 9.58 -5.16 13.33
N LEU A 89 8.49 -5.89 13.65
CA LEU A 89 8.57 -7.25 14.19
C LEU A 89 9.23 -8.21 13.19
N PHE A 90 8.81 -8.19 11.93
CA PHE A 90 9.42 -9.01 10.87
C PHE A 90 10.90 -8.67 10.68
N ALA A 91 11.25 -7.38 10.67
CA ALA A 91 12.65 -6.94 10.59
C ALA A 91 13.48 -7.51 11.75
N GLN A 92 12.98 -7.40 12.98
CA GLN A 92 13.69 -7.89 14.16
C GLN A 92 13.88 -9.41 14.13
N VAL A 93 12.80 -10.16 13.90
CA VAL A 93 12.83 -11.63 13.91
C VAL A 93 13.76 -12.17 12.83
N PHE A 94 13.66 -11.67 11.59
CA PHE A 94 14.51 -12.15 10.52
C PHE A 94 15.97 -11.70 10.66
N SER A 95 16.22 -10.51 11.24
CA SER A 95 17.57 -10.08 11.57
C SER A 95 18.20 -10.99 12.63
N GLU A 96 17.47 -11.38 13.67
CA GLU A 96 17.96 -12.31 14.71
C GLU A 96 18.27 -13.70 14.15
N LEU A 97 17.52 -14.12 13.12
CA LEU A 97 17.77 -15.35 12.37
C LEU A 97 18.94 -15.23 11.36
N GLY A 98 19.60 -14.07 11.28
CA GLY A 98 20.78 -13.84 10.43
C GLY A 98 20.47 -13.46 8.99
N PHE A 99 19.23 -13.07 8.68
CA PHE A 99 18.89 -12.54 7.35
C PHE A 99 19.18 -11.04 7.28
N THR A 100 19.54 -10.57 6.10
CA THR A 100 19.62 -9.12 5.83
C THR A 100 18.20 -8.57 5.68
N VAL A 101 17.89 -7.51 6.42
CA VAL A 101 16.59 -6.83 6.38
C VAL A 101 16.80 -5.35 6.08
N ALA A 102 15.81 -4.72 5.44
CA ALA A 102 15.82 -3.29 5.20
C ALA A 102 14.38 -2.73 5.19
N PRO A 103 14.06 -1.70 5.98
CA PRO A 103 14.89 -1.15 7.07
C PRO A 103 14.94 -2.10 8.28
N MET A 104 15.84 -1.82 9.23
CA MET A 104 15.92 -2.45 10.54
C MET A 104 14.69 -2.08 11.40
N ALA A 105 14.46 -2.84 12.48
CA ALA A 105 13.31 -2.63 13.37
C ALA A 105 13.31 -1.24 14.04
N THR A 106 14.49 -0.68 14.32
CA THR A 106 14.67 0.61 15.01
C THR A 106 14.94 1.78 14.07
N GLU A 107 15.05 1.53 12.77
CA GLU A 107 15.30 2.58 11.79
C GLU A 107 14.03 3.41 11.51
N PRO A 108 14.16 4.72 11.24
CA PRO A 108 13.04 5.55 10.81
C PRO A 108 12.39 5.00 9.55
N ARG A 109 11.06 5.16 9.44
CA ARG A 109 10.27 4.71 8.30
C ARG A 109 9.50 5.87 7.70
N THR A 110 9.35 5.83 6.39
CA THR A 110 8.55 6.78 5.59
C THR A 110 7.47 6.05 4.77
N ASP A 111 7.47 4.71 4.80
CA ASP A 111 6.46 3.83 4.22
C ASP A 111 6.30 2.53 5.05
N VAL A 112 5.44 1.64 4.58
CA VAL A 112 5.14 0.34 5.22
C VAL A 112 5.92 -0.83 4.62
N ILE A 113 6.89 -0.57 3.74
CA ILE A 113 7.63 -1.61 3.03
C ILE A 113 8.66 -2.24 3.98
N GLN A 114 8.76 -3.57 3.92
CA GLN A 114 9.81 -4.33 4.59
C GLN A 114 10.45 -5.30 3.60
N ARG A 115 11.76 -5.17 3.40
CA ARG A 115 12.56 -6.11 2.61
C ARG A 115 13.26 -7.09 3.55
N ILE A 116 13.31 -8.35 3.12
CA ILE A 116 14.04 -9.44 3.77
C ILE A 116 14.73 -10.24 2.66
N ASP A 117 16.05 -10.34 2.72
CA ASP A 117 16.84 -11.04 1.72
C ASP A 117 16.95 -12.52 2.12
N LEU A 118 16.08 -13.35 1.56
CA LEU A 118 15.92 -14.77 1.95
C LEU A 118 17.01 -15.71 1.41
N LEU A 119 17.93 -15.19 0.61
CA LEU A 119 19.14 -15.83 0.06
C LEU A 119 18.93 -17.00 -0.90
N THR A 120 17.84 -17.77 -0.78
CA THR A 120 17.55 -18.89 -1.68
C THR A 120 16.09 -18.88 -2.19
N PRO A 121 15.84 -19.38 -3.41
CA PRO A 121 14.49 -19.52 -3.96
C PRO A 121 13.57 -20.37 -3.07
N GLU A 122 14.07 -21.44 -2.47
CA GLU A 122 13.29 -22.35 -1.63
C GLU A 122 12.76 -21.63 -0.39
N ARG A 123 13.60 -20.80 0.25
CA ARG A 123 13.19 -19.98 1.39
C ARG A 123 12.17 -18.94 1.00
N LEU A 124 12.32 -18.30 -0.17
CA LEU A 124 11.32 -17.39 -0.72
C LEU A 124 9.98 -18.08 -0.94
N LEU A 125 9.98 -19.26 -1.56
CA LEU A 125 8.78 -20.07 -1.75
C LEU A 125 8.13 -20.44 -0.41
N THR A 126 8.92 -20.90 0.57
CA THR A 126 8.41 -21.25 1.90
C THR A 126 7.74 -20.05 2.56
N VAL A 127 8.41 -18.89 2.61
CA VAL A 127 7.85 -17.69 3.23
C VAL A 127 6.57 -17.24 2.54
N CYS A 128 6.55 -17.13 1.20
CA CYS A 128 5.35 -16.71 0.47
C CYS A 128 4.18 -17.68 0.66
N ARG A 129 4.43 -19.00 0.59
CA ARG A 129 3.37 -20.00 0.81
C ARG A 129 2.83 -19.96 2.24
N SER A 130 3.71 -19.79 3.24
CA SER A 130 3.29 -19.62 4.64
C SER A 130 2.46 -18.36 4.85
N LEU A 131 2.82 -17.23 4.23
CA LEU A 131 2.02 -16.01 4.29
C LEU A 131 0.63 -16.21 3.67
N GLN A 132 0.55 -16.86 2.51
CA GLN A 132 -0.74 -17.17 1.87
C GLN A 132 -1.59 -18.10 2.75
N GLN A 133 -1.03 -19.16 3.31
CA GLN A 133 -1.75 -20.11 4.17
C GLN A 133 -2.31 -19.46 5.45
N ASN A 134 -1.71 -18.37 5.91
CA ASN A 134 -2.16 -17.61 7.07
C ASN A 134 -3.02 -16.39 6.70
N SER A 135 -3.43 -16.28 5.44
CA SER A 135 -4.29 -15.20 4.96
C SER A 135 -5.78 -15.51 5.21
N PRO A 136 -6.64 -14.50 5.45
CA PRO A 136 -8.06 -14.72 5.75
C PRO A 136 -8.86 -15.23 4.54
N VAL A 137 -8.42 -14.92 3.32
CA VAL A 137 -9.06 -15.30 2.06
C VAL A 137 -8.07 -16.11 1.23
N ASP A 138 -8.56 -17.10 0.49
CA ASP A 138 -7.76 -17.93 -0.43
C ASP A 138 -6.54 -18.65 0.19
N SER A 139 -6.57 -18.91 1.50
CA SER A 139 -5.47 -19.58 2.21
C SER A 139 -5.21 -21.02 1.77
N TYR A 140 -6.20 -21.67 1.15
CA TYR A 140 -6.07 -23.01 0.58
C TYR A 140 -5.35 -23.04 -0.77
N LEU A 141 -5.13 -21.87 -1.40
CA LEU A 141 -4.38 -21.76 -2.64
C LEU A 141 -2.88 -21.67 -2.36
N THR A 142 -2.08 -22.43 -3.11
CA THR A 142 -0.62 -22.41 -2.97
C THR A 142 0.00 -21.54 -4.06
N PRO A 143 0.71 -20.44 -3.72
CA PRO A 143 1.34 -19.60 -4.71
C PRO A 143 2.55 -20.29 -5.33
N GLU A 144 2.72 -20.06 -6.64
CA GLU A 144 3.81 -20.57 -7.47
C GLU A 144 4.48 -19.43 -8.24
N PRO A 145 5.79 -19.53 -8.58
CA PRO A 145 6.45 -18.53 -9.42
C PRO A 145 5.80 -18.44 -10.80
N ALA A 146 5.37 -17.25 -11.17
CA ALA A 146 4.73 -16.97 -12.45
C ALA A 146 5.50 -15.91 -13.23
N ALA A 147 5.38 -15.93 -14.56
CA ALA A 147 5.85 -14.84 -15.39
C ALA A 147 5.00 -13.58 -15.14
N MET A 148 5.65 -12.44 -14.95
CA MET A 148 4.98 -11.15 -14.78
C MET A 148 5.34 -10.23 -15.96
N PRO A 149 4.36 -9.63 -16.65
CA PRO A 149 4.64 -8.69 -17.75
C PRO A 149 5.65 -7.61 -17.33
N GLY A 150 6.72 -7.45 -18.10
CA GLY A 150 7.79 -6.49 -17.83
C GLY A 150 8.97 -7.01 -17.01
N TYR A 151 8.88 -8.22 -16.42
CA TYR A 151 9.98 -8.84 -15.68
C TYR A 151 10.64 -9.94 -16.51
N GLN A 152 11.97 -10.02 -16.45
CA GLN A 152 12.73 -11.13 -17.05
C GLN A 152 12.63 -12.38 -16.18
N ASP A 153 12.59 -12.21 -14.86
CA ASP A 153 12.50 -13.30 -13.89
C ASP A 153 11.05 -13.58 -13.49
N ARG A 154 10.82 -14.81 -13.01
CA ARG A 154 9.54 -15.19 -12.42
C ARG A 154 9.37 -14.55 -11.03
N VAL A 155 8.15 -14.16 -10.72
CA VAL A 155 7.76 -13.54 -9.45
C VAL A 155 6.77 -14.45 -8.74
N ILE A 156 6.85 -14.52 -7.41
CA ILE A 156 5.85 -15.18 -6.57
C ILE A 156 5.16 -14.14 -5.68
N MET A 157 3.86 -14.30 -5.46
CA MET A 157 3.05 -13.36 -4.67
C MET A 157 2.16 -14.13 -3.69
N ALA A 158 2.11 -13.67 -2.44
CA ALA A 158 1.10 -14.03 -1.46
C ALA A 158 0.16 -12.83 -1.29
N ALA A 159 -1.14 -13.01 -1.50
CA ALA A 159 -2.10 -11.91 -1.65
C ALA A 159 -3.53 -12.32 -1.28
N GLY A 160 -3.71 -13.15 -0.24
CA GLY A 160 -5.03 -13.53 0.27
C GLY A 160 -5.74 -12.40 1.02
N THR A 161 -6.23 -11.41 0.29
CA THR A 161 -6.89 -10.20 0.82
C THR A 161 -8.36 -10.15 0.50
#